data_AF-A0A9Q8P1H2-F1
#
_entry.id   AF-A0A9Q8P1H2-F1
#
_cell.length_a   1.000
_cell.length_b   1.000
_cell.length_c   1.000
_cell.angle_alpha   90.00
_cell.angle_beta   90.00
_cell.angle_gamma   90.00
#
_symmetry.space_group_name_H-M   'P 1'
#
loop_
_entity.id
_entity.type
_entity.pdbx_description
1 polymer ?
#
loop_
_entity_poly.entity_id
_entity_poly.type
_entity_poly.pdbx_seq_one_letter_code
_entity_poly.pdbx_strand_id
1 'polypeptide(L)'
;MLPAIAMQQQLCDEITDMVLHYFDVQEEELTRDLGSNHHHIMQYVYQRALESDGHLTVLELCRELQMPHRSLHYAFEKTTGMSPNKYIRAIRLNAADRIIHKHKDMPKLTDLAHQYGFSHSSHFGREYKKLFRRIPSNVKLNA
;
A
#
# COMPACT_ATOMS: atom_id res chain seq x y z
N MET A 1 28.21 10.42 3.74
CA MET A 1 27.69 10.67 2.38
C MET A 1 26.51 9.73 2.20
N LEU A 2 25.27 10.19 2.42
CA LEU A 2 24.08 9.36 2.20
C LEU A 2 24.00 9.01 0.70
N PRO A 3 23.84 7.74 0.31
CA PRO A 3 23.90 7.35 -1.10
C PRO A 3 22.72 7.97 -1.85
N ALA A 4 22.93 8.45 -3.07
CA ALA A 4 21.97 9.18 -3.91
C ALA A 4 20.57 8.53 -4.01
N ILE A 5 20.49 7.22 -3.81
CA ILE A 5 19.24 6.44 -3.77
C ILE A 5 18.34 6.85 -2.59
N ALA A 6 18.93 7.11 -1.41
CA ALA A 6 18.17 7.56 -0.24
C ALA A 6 17.56 8.95 -0.45
N MET A 7 18.29 9.82 -1.16
CA MET A 7 17.83 11.17 -1.51
C MET A 7 16.73 11.14 -2.58
N GLN A 8 16.84 10.25 -3.58
CA GLN A 8 15.78 10.03 -4.57
C GLN A 8 14.50 9.47 -3.93
N GLN A 9 14.62 8.54 -2.99
CA GLN A 9 13.46 7.98 -2.29
C GLN A 9 12.78 9.05 -1.43
N GLN A 10 13.56 9.81 -0.67
CA GLN A 10 13.05 10.90 0.15
C GLN A 10 12.29 11.93 -0.69
N LEU A 11 12.83 12.30 -1.86
CA LEU A 11 12.17 13.21 -2.79
C LEU A 11 10.86 12.63 -3.35
N CYS A 12 10.82 11.32 -3.66
CA CYS A 12 9.59 10.66 -4.10
C CYS A 12 8.52 10.65 -3.01
N ASP A 13 8.91 10.45 -1.75
CA ASP A 13 7.99 10.47 -0.60
C ASP A 13 7.43 11.89 -0.40
N GLU A 14 8.29 12.92 -0.43
CA GLU A 14 7.88 14.33 -0.32
C GLU A 14 6.97 14.76 -1.48
N ILE A 15 7.24 14.33 -2.71
CA ILE A 15 6.36 14.59 -3.86
C ILE A 15 5.01 13.88 -3.70
N THR A 16 5.01 12.65 -3.18
CA THR A 16 3.77 11.89 -2.95
C THR A 16 2.92 12.59 -1.91
N ASP A 17 3.50 13.02 -0.78
CA ASP A 17 2.80 13.76 0.26
C ASP A 17 2.30 15.12 -0.26
N MET A 18 3.10 15.81 -1.07
CA MET A 18 2.70 17.09 -1.67
C MET A 18 1.56 16.93 -2.69
N VAL A 19 1.57 15.87 -3.50
CA VAL A 19 0.49 15.56 -4.44
C VAL A 19 -0.78 15.17 -3.69
N LEU A 20 -0.66 14.33 -2.64
CA LEU A 20 -1.78 13.98 -1.77
C LEU A 20 -2.36 15.22 -1.07
N HIS A 21 -1.51 16.12 -0.59
CA HIS A 21 -1.93 17.37 0.03
C HIS A 21 -2.52 18.38 -0.98
N TYR A 22 -2.02 18.43 -2.21
CA TYR A 22 -2.61 19.25 -3.28
C TYR A 22 -4.03 18.79 -3.64
N PHE A 23 -4.27 17.47 -3.62
CA PHE A 23 -5.64 16.92 -3.74
C PHE A 23 -6.53 17.29 -2.55
N ASP A 24 -5.95 17.50 -1.36
CA ASP A 24 -6.59 17.96 -0.12
C ASP A 24 -6.94 19.46 -0.18
N VAL A 25 -6.08 20.29 -0.80
CA VAL A 25 -6.26 21.76 -0.90
C VAL A 25 -7.24 22.16 -2.02
N GLN A 26 -7.39 21.35 -3.08
CA GLN A 26 -8.36 21.59 -4.15
C GLN A 26 -9.79 21.12 -3.80
N GLU A 27 -10.01 20.56 -2.61
CA GLU A 27 -11.27 19.92 -2.21
C GLU A 27 -12.44 20.90 -1.97
N GLU A 28 -12.18 22.20 -1.78
CA GLU A 28 -13.25 23.16 -1.43
C GLU A 28 -14.19 23.54 -2.60
N GLU A 29 -13.78 23.42 -3.86
CA GLU A 29 -14.51 24.07 -4.98
C GLU A 29 -15.24 23.13 -5.96
N LEU A 30 -14.96 21.82 -6.05
CA LEU A 30 -15.45 21.00 -7.18
C LEU A 30 -16.20 19.69 -6.85
N THR A 31 -16.30 19.22 -5.60
CA THR A 31 -16.57 17.79 -5.34
C THR A 31 -17.69 17.45 -4.35
N ARG A 32 -18.74 18.28 -4.23
CA ARG A 32 -19.74 18.08 -3.17
C ARG A 32 -20.57 16.77 -3.14
N ASP A 33 -20.47 15.84 -4.10
CA ASP A 33 -21.29 14.60 -4.01
C ASP A 33 -20.64 13.27 -4.47
N LEU A 34 -19.58 13.29 -5.28
CA LEU A 34 -18.89 12.05 -5.73
C LEU A 34 -17.44 11.95 -5.24
N GLY A 35 -16.76 13.06 -4.94
CA GLY A 35 -15.34 13.09 -4.57
C GLY A 35 -15.09 12.71 -3.11
N SER A 36 -15.89 13.25 -2.18
CA SER A 36 -15.71 13.03 -0.74
C SER A 36 -15.86 11.57 -0.33
N ASN A 37 -16.84 10.85 -0.90
CA ASN A 37 -17.08 9.45 -0.56
C ASN A 37 -15.95 8.53 -1.08
N HIS A 38 -15.47 8.75 -2.32
CA HIS A 38 -14.36 7.95 -2.85
C HIS A 38 -13.06 8.23 -2.11
N HIS A 39 -12.75 9.50 -1.81
CA HIS A 39 -11.60 9.85 -0.98
C HIS A 39 -11.67 9.17 0.39
N HIS A 40 -12.81 9.31 1.08
CA HIS A 40 -13.05 8.68 2.38
C HIS A 40 -12.87 7.15 2.33
N ILE A 41 -13.41 6.47 1.31
CA ILE A 41 -13.22 5.03 1.11
C ILE A 41 -11.73 4.69 0.94
N MET A 42 -10.99 5.42 0.11
CA MET A 42 -9.57 5.15 -0.12
C MET A 42 -8.74 5.35 1.16
N GLN A 43 -8.99 6.44 1.89
CA GLN A 43 -8.31 6.76 3.13
C GLN A 43 -8.63 5.72 4.21
N TYR A 44 -9.91 5.33 4.35
CA TYR A 44 -10.34 4.29 5.28
C TYR A 44 -9.63 2.96 4.98
N VAL A 45 -9.67 2.51 3.73
CA VAL A 45 -9.01 1.26 3.33
C VAL A 45 -7.49 1.34 3.52
N TYR A 46 -6.86 2.49 3.26
CA TYR A 46 -5.44 2.70 3.51
C TYR A 46 -5.09 2.48 4.99
N GLN A 47 -5.81 3.15 5.90
CA GLN A 47 -5.57 3.01 7.34
C GLN A 47 -5.82 1.59 7.82
N ARG A 48 -6.96 1.00 7.43
CA ARG A 48 -7.29 -0.39 7.79
C ARG A 48 -6.24 -1.38 7.30
N ALA A 49 -5.69 -1.18 6.10
CA ALA A 49 -4.67 -2.06 5.56
C ALA A 49 -3.34 -2.00 6.34
N LEU A 50 -3.03 -0.85 6.95
CA LEU A 50 -1.86 -0.67 7.81
C LEU A 50 -2.05 -1.24 9.22
N GLU A 51 -3.26 -1.11 9.78
CA GLU A 51 -3.57 -1.49 11.16
C GLU A 51 -3.92 -2.97 11.34
N SER A 52 -4.22 -3.69 10.27
CA SER A 52 -4.73 -5.07 10.33
C SER A 52 -3.67 -6.16 10.37
N ASP A 53 -2.38 -5.85 10.56
CA ASP A 53 -1.30 -6.84 10.62
C ASP A 53 -1.34 -7.90 9.50
N GLY A 54 -1.69 -7.47 8.29
CA GLY A 54 -1.78 -8.35 7.12
C GLY A 54 -3.07 -9.19 7.00
N HIS A 55 -4.02 -9.08 7.93
CA HIS A 55 -5.22 -9.92 7.95
C HIS A 55 -6.46 -9.32 7.28
N LEU A 56 -6.44 -8.04 6.91
CA LEU A 56 -7.59 -7.39 6.26
C LEU A 56 -8.01 -8.08 4.96
N THR A 57 -9.29 -8.36 4.85
CA THR A 57 -9.94 -8.90 3.64
C THR A 57 -10.89 -7.89 3.01
N VAL A 58 -11.14 -8.03 1.71
CA VAL A 58 -12.14 -7.18 1.01
C VAL A 58 -13.55 -7.41 1.57
N LEU A 59 -13.87 -8.61 2.06
CA LEU A 59 -15.16 -8.90 2.68
C LEU A 59 -15.35 -8.16 4.01
N GLU A 60 -14.30 -8.03 4.82
CA GLU A 60 -14.33 -7.18 6.02
C GLU A 60 -14.57 -5.72 5.65
N LEU A 61 -13.84 -5.19 4.67
CA LEU A 61 -14.06 -3.83 4.19
C LEU A 61 -15.49 -3.59 3.70
N CYS A 62 -16.07 -4.55 2.97
CA CYS A 62 -17.47 -4.46 2.53
C CYS A 62 -18.43 -4.36 3.73
N ARG A 63 -18.18 -5.14 4.80
CA ARG A 63 -19.01 -5.10 6.01
C ARG A 63 -18.81 -3.80 6.79
N GLU A 64 -17.57 -3.38 6.98
CA GLU A 64 -17.20 -2.16 7.71
C GLU A 64 -17.75 -0.90 7.04
N LEU A 65 -17.65 -0.80 5.71
CA LEU A 65 -18.15 0.32 4.92
C LEU A 65 -19.64 0.20 4.56
N GLN A 66 -20.29 -0.91 4.91
CA GLN A 66 -21.66 -1.24 4.48
C GLN A 66 -21.85 -1.13 2.94
N MET A 67 -20.83 -1.56 2.19
CA MET A 67 -20.80 -1.47 0.74
C MET A 67 -20.87 -2.86 0.10
N PRO A 68 -21.70 -3.05 -0.95
CA PRO A 68 -21.62 -4.23 -1.78
C PRO A 68 -20.24 -4.36 -2.42
N HIS A 69 -19.74 -5.60 -2.54
CA HIS A 69 -18.43 -5.88 -3.13
C HIS A 69 -18.23 -5.25 -4.52
N ARG A 70 -19.28 -5.23 -5.36
CA ARG A 70 -19.25 -4.61 -6.69
C ARG A 70 -19.03 -3.10 -6.63
N SER A 71 -19.69 -2.42 -5.70
CA SER A 71 -19.56 -0.98 -5.51
C SER A 71 -18.18 -0.61 -4.99
N LEU A 72 -17.66 -1.39 -4.04
CA LEU A 72 -16.29 -1.22 -3.55
C LEU A 72 -15.28 -1.44 -4.68
N HIS A 73 -15.43 -2.50 -5.46
CA HIS A 73 -14.56 -2.76 -6.61
C HIS A 73 -14.57 -1.61 -7.63
N TYR A 74 -15.75 -1.13 -7.98
CA TYR A 74 -15.92 -0.02 -8.92
C TYR A 74 -15.28 1.27 -8.40
N ALA A 75 -15.46 1.60 -7.11
CA ALA A 75 -14.83 2.75 -6.49
C ALA A 75 -13.29 2.68 -6.63
N PHE A 76 -12.69 1.51 -6.40
CA PHE A 76 -11.26 1.30 -6.56
C PHE A 76 -10.79 1.37 -8.00
N GLU A 77 -11.48 0.72 -8.94
CA GLU A 77 -11.11 0.77 -10.36
C GLU A 77 -11.22 2.19 -10.92
N LYS A 78 -12.26 2.93 -10.56
CA LYS A 78 -12.48 4.30 -11.01
C LYS A 78 -11.42 5.27 -10.46
N THR A 79 -11.06 5.13 -9.18
CA THR A 79 -10.13 6.06 -8.52
C THR A 79 -8.67 5.71 -8.78
N THR A 80 -8.32 4.42 -8.83
CA THR A 80 -6.91 3.96 -8.84
C THR A 80 -6.53 3.15 -10.08
N GLY A 81 -7.50 2.71 -10.89
CA GLY A 81 -7.27 1.75 -11.97
C GLY A 81 -6.95 0.33 -11.48
N MET A 82 -7.09 0.06 -10.17
CA MET A 82 -6.76 -1.23 -9.56
C MET A 82 -7.97 -1.82 -8.82
N SER A 83 -7.96 -3.14 -8.60
CA SER A 83 -8.93 -3.76 -7.69
C SER A 83 -8.55 -3.51 -6.22
N PRO A 84 -9.51 -3.57 -5.27
CA PRO A 84 -9.22 -3.36 -3.86
C PRO A 84 -8.11 -4.27 -3.31
N ASN A 85 -8.11 -5.54 -3.73
CA ASN A 85 -7.07 -6.51 -3.36
C ASN A 85 -5.67 -6.11 -3.83
N LYS A 86 -5.55 -5.57 -5.06
CA LYS A 86 -4.26 -5.09 -5.58
C LYS A 86 -3.78 -3.86 -4.80
N TYR A 87 -4.70 -2.96 -4.47
CA TYR A 87 -4.40 -1.77 -3.70
C TYR A 87 -3.91 -2.09 -2.27
N ILE A 88 -4.66 -2.93 -1.54
CA ILE A 88 -4.27 -3.40 -0.19
C ILE A 88 -2.90 -4.08 -0.23
N ARG A 89 -2.64 -4.90 -1.26
CA ARG A 89 -1.33 -5.54 -1.44
C ARG A 89 -0.21 -4.52 -1.65
N ALA A 90 -0.45 -3.49 -2.47
CA ALA A 90 0.54 -2.44 -2.70
C ALA A 90 0.86 -1.69 -1.40
N ILE A 91 -0.14 -1.37 -0.58
CA ILE A 91 0.07 -0.74 0.74
C ILE A 91 0.95 -1.62 1.63
N ARG A 92 0.62 -2.91 1.74
CA ARG A 92 1.39 -3.87 2.56
C ARG A 92 2.83 -4.02 2.08
N LEU A 93 3.04 -4.07 0.77
CA LEU A 93 4.39 -4.15 0.19
C LEU A 93 5.20 -2.87 0.45
N ASN A 94 4.57 -1.70 0.38
CA ASN A 94 5.22 -0.43 0.75
C ASN A 94 5.56 -0.37 2.24
N ALA A 95 4.67 -0.86 3.11
CA ALA A 95 4.96 -0.95 4.54
C ALA A 95 6.14 -1.91 4.82
N ALA A 96 6.19 -3.05 4.14
CA ALA A 96 7.30 -3.99 4.22
C ALA A 96 8.62 -3.37 3.73
N ASP A 97 8.59 -2.62 2.62
CA ASP A 97 9.75 -1.93 2.07
C ASP A 97 10.37 -0.95 3.08
N ARG A 98 9.54 -0.19 3.80
CA ARG A 98 10.02 0.71 4.86
C ARG A 98 10.77 -0.02 5.98
N ILE A 99 10.28 -1.19 6.40
CA ILE A 99 10.96 -2.02 7.40
C ILE A 99 12.29 -2.56 6.86
N ILE A 100 12.31 -3.05 5.63
CA ILE A 100 13.55 -3.54 4.99
C ILE A 100 14.64 -2.46 4.98
N HIS A 101 14.29 -1.19 4.76
CA HIS A 101 15.28 -0.10 4.70
C HIS A 101 15.66 0.46 6.08
N LYS A 102 14.79 0.33 7.10
CA LYS A 102 15.03 0.88 8.44
C LYS A 102 15.92 -0.01 9.32
N HIS A 103 15.87 -1.33 9.14
CA HIS A 103 16.61 -2.27 9.99
C HIS A 103 17.98 -2.62 9.40
N LYS A 104 19.03 -2.54 10.24
CA LYS A 104 20.38 -3.02 9.90
C LYS A 104 20.45 -4.55 9.87
N ASP A 105 19.66 -5.21 10.71
CA ASP A 105 19.57 -6.67 10.76
C ASP A 105 18.55 -7.16 9.73
N MET A 106 18.93 -8.16 8.94
CA MET A 106 18.14 -8.66 7.82
C MET A 106 16.95 -9.50 8.31
N PRO A 107 15.69 -9.04 8.17
CA PRO A 107 14.54 -9.91 8.44
C PRO A 107 14.51 -11.05 7.42
N LYS A 108 14.11 -12.26 7.87
CA LYS A 108 13.91 -13.37 6.93
C LYS A 108 12.71 -13.06 6.04
N LEU A 109 12.81 -13.44 4.77
CA LEU A 109 11.74 -13.19 3.79
C LEU A 109 10.42 -13.86 4.18
N THR A 110 10.49 -15.03 4.83
CA THR A 110 9.31 -15.73 5.38
C THR A 110 8.62 -14.92 6.46
N ASP A 111 9.38 -14.36 7.40
CA ASP A 111 8.84 -13.63 8.53
C ASP A 111 8.17 -12.35 8.03
N LEU A 112 8.82 -11.65 7.09
CA LEU A 112 8.25 -10.47 6.43
C LEU A 112 6.99 -10.81 5.62
N ALA A 113 7.01 -11.91 4.87
CA ALA A 113 5.83 -12.35 4.12
C ALA A 113 4.64 -12.59 5.05
N HIS A 114 4.84 -13.34 6.14
CA HIS A 114 3.80 -13.63 7.11
C HIS A 114 3.28 -12.36 7.81
N GLN A 115 4.18 -11.49 8.27
CA GLN A 115 3.83 -10.23 8.93
C GLN A 115 2.96 -9.32 8.04
N TYR A 116 3.21 -9.32 6.73
CA TYR A 116 2.46 -8.50 5.78
C TYR A 116 1.34 -9.26 5.06
N GLY A 117 0.90 -10.40 5.61
CA GLY A 117 -0.31 -11.09 5.17
C GLY A 117 -0.15 -11.96 3.91
N PHE A 118 1.08 -12.41 3.61
CA PHE A 118 1.35 -13.35 2.53
C PHE A 118 1.57 -14.76 3.11
N SER A 119 0.83 -15.74 2.58
CA SER A 119 0.95 -17.14 3.02
C SER A 119 2.29 -17.78 2.64
N HIS A 120 2.93 -17.29 1.57
CA HIS A 120 4.18 -17.84 1.04
C HIS A 120 5.18 -16.74 0.69
N SER A 121 6.43 -16.92 1.12
CA SER A 121 7.56 -16.02 0.83
C SER A 121 7.84 -15.87 -0.67
N SER A 122 7.61 -16.91 -1.46
CA SER A 122 7.76 -16.88 -2.92
C SER A 122 6.75 -15.96 -3.61
N HIS A 123 5.49 -15.97 -3.14
CA HIS A 123 4.45 -15.06 -3.63
C HIS A 123 4.76 -13.62 -3.22
N PHE A 124 5.16 -13.39 -1.97
CA PHE A 124 5.63 -12.08 -1.50
C PHE A 124 6.78 -11.56 -2.36
N GLY A 125 7.84 -12.34 -2.54
CA GLY A 125 9.01 -11.93 -3.32
C GLY A 125 8.69 -11.60 -4.77
N ARG A 126 7.76 -12.36 -5.39
CA ARG A 126 7.29 -12.08 -6.77
C ARG A 126 6.56 -10.75 -6.85
N GLU A 127 5.60 -10.50 -5.97
CA GLU A 127 4.81 -9.27 -5.98
C GLU A 127 5.65 -8.06 -5.58
N TYR A 128 6.57 -8.23 -4.63
CA TYR A 128 7.54 -7.21 -4.25
C TYR A 128 8.43 -6.82 -5.44
N LYS A 129 9.04 -7.80 -6.11
CA LYS A 129 9.87 -7.57 -7.31
C LYS A 129 9.07 -6.90 -8.43
N LYS A 130 7.80 -7.27 -8.59
CA LYS A 130 6.90 -6.66 -9.58
C LYS A 130 6.64 -5.18 -9.28
N LEU A 131 6.43 -4.83 -8.01
CA LEU A 131 6.12 -3.46 -7.60
C LEU A 131 7.38 -2.56 -7.63
N PHE A 132 8.48 -3.01 -7.03
CA PHE A 132 9.67 -2.17 -6.84
C PHE A 132 10.76 -2.36 -7.91
N ARG A 133 10.58 -3.32 -8.82
CA ARG A 133 11.58 -3.70 -9.85
C ARG A 133 12.96 -4.07 -9.30
N ARG A 134 13.05 -4.32 -8.00
CA ARG A 134 14.24 -4.75 -7.27
C ARG A 134 13.89 -5.91 -6.38
N ILE A 135 14.88 -6.78 -6.16
CA ILE A 135 14.85 -7.71 -5.03
C ILE A 135 15.58 -6.95 -3.92
N PRO A 136 15.03 -6.89 -2.70
CA PRO A 136 15.73 -6.19 -1.63
C PRO A 136 17.07 -6.91 -1.41
N SER A 137 18.19 -6.21 -1.66
CA SER A 137 19.55 -6.75 -1.58
C SER A 137 19.89 -7.27 -0.19
N ASN A 138 19.13 -6.82 0.81
CA ASN A 138 19.28 -7.13 2.23
C ASN A 138 18.32 -8.23 2.69
N VAL A 139 17.66 -8.95 1.77
CA VAL A 139 16.77 -10.05 2.11
C VAL A 139 17.43 -11.36 1.69
N LYS A 140 17.69 -12.23 2.67
CA LYS A 140 18.11 -13.61 2.39
C LYS A 140 16.96 -14.33 1.69
N LEU A 141 17.16 -14.67 0.42
CA LEU A 141 16.31 -15.64 -0.28
C LEU A 141 16.52 -16.99 0.41
N ASN A 142 15.44 -17.58 0.94
CA ASN A 142 15.53 -18.95 1.45
C ASN A 142 15.80 -19.86 0.25
N ALA A 143 16.94 -20.56 0.27
CA ALA A 143 17.20 -21.75 -0.54
C ALA A 143 16.34 -22.91 -0.05
#